data_AF-A0A935RNH7-F1
#
_entry.id   AF-A0A935RNH7-F1
#
_cell.length_a   1.000
_cell.length_b   1.000
_cell.length_c   1.000
_cell.angle_alpha   90.00
_cell.angle_beta   90.00
_cell.angle_gamma   90.00
#
_symmetry.space_group_name_H-M   'P 1'
#
loop_
_entity.id
_entity.type
_entity.pdbx_description
1 polymer ?
#
loop_
_entity_poly.entity_id
_entity_poly.type
_entity_poly.pdbx_seq_one_letter_code
_entity_poly.pdbx_strand_id
1 'polypeptide(L)' 'MRPFDALRKGDAAVKESGITVETPDDDVIALMVKFPNTLQRPIVEVGERAVLARPIERALELLKK' A
#
# COMPACT_ATOMS: atom_id res chain seq x y z
N MET A 1 3.45 -9.40 1.29
CA MET A 1 2.88 -8.36 0.41
C MET A 1 4.04 -7.51 -0.06
N ARG A 2 4.15 -7.22 -1.36
CA ARG A 2 5.15 -6.28 -1.87
C ARG A 2 4.62 -4.85 -1.83
N PRO A 3 5.46 -3.80 -1.79
CA PRO A 3 5.03 -2.41 -1.90
C PRO A 3 4.09 -2.17 -3.09
N PHE A 4 4.40 -2.75 -4.26
CA PHE A 4 3.55 -2.59 -5.45
C PHE A 4 2.07 -3.00 -5.22
N ASP A 5 1.83 -4.00 -4.37
CA ASP A 5 0.47 -4.47 -4.06
C ASP A 5 -0.33 -3.45 -3.23
N ALA A 6 0.36 -2.58 -2.48
CA ALA A 6 -0.25 -1.53 -1.67
C ALA A 6 -0.57 -0.26 -2.47
N LEU A 7 -0.15 -0.17 -3.73
CA LEU A 7 -0.46 0.97 -4.59
C LEU A 7 -1.92 0.97 -5.05
N ARG A 8 -2.51 2.16 -5.10
CA ARG A 8 -3.78 2.45 -5.74
C ARG A 8 -3.55 2.55 -7.24
N LYS A 9 -3.62 1.42 -7.94
CA LYS A 9 -3.37 1.30 -9.40
C LYS A 9 -4.18 2.28 -10.26
N GLY A 10 -5.32 2.78 -9.76
CA GLY A 10 -6.15 3.76 -10.45
C GLY A 10 -5.69 5.22 -10.33
N ASP A 11 -4.74 5.51 -9.45
CA ASP A 11 -4.25 6.87 -9.20
C ASP A 11 -3.42 7.41 -10.37
N ALA A 12 -3.58 8.69 -10.68
CA ALA A 12 -2.88 9.33 -11.80
C ALA A 12 -1.36 9.30 -11.60
N ALA A 13 -0.86 9.54 -10.38
CA ALA A 13 0.57 9.52 -10.11
C ALA A 13 1.18 8.12 -10.30
N VAL A 14 0.44 7.05 -9.99
CA VAL A 14 0.90 5.68 -10.28
C VAL A 14 0.97 5.45 -11.79
N LYS A 15 -0.06 5.86 -12.54
CA LYS A 15 -0.11 5.68 -14.00
C LYS A 15 0.98 6.48 -14.73
N GLU A 16 1.23 7.71 -14.30
CA GLU A 16 2.22 8.60 -14.89
C GLU A 16 3.65 8.26 -14.48
N SER A 17 3.85 7.59 -13.34
CA SER A 17 5.19 7.20 -12.86
C SER A 17 5.86 6.10 -13.69
N GLY A 18 5.10 5.35 -14.50
CA GLY A 18 5.62 4.21 -15.26
C GLY A 18 6.01 3.01 -14.40
N ILE A 19 5.68 2.99 -13.10
CA ILE A 19 5.96 1.86 -12.21
C ILE A 19 5.12 0.64 -12.62
N THR A 20 5.78 -0.52 -12.64
CA THR A 20 5.18 -1.81 -13.00
C THR A 20 5.40 -2.83 -11.89
N VAL A 21 4.81 -4.01 -12.07
CA VAL A 21 4.94 -5.14 -11.14
C VAL A 21 6.39 -5.66 -11.01
N GLU A 22 7.24 -5.34 -11.99
CA GLU A 22 8.67 -5.70 -12.04
C GLU A 22 9.58 -4.58 -11.48
N THR A 23 9.04 -3.41 -11.16
CA THR A 23 9.83 -2.31 -10.59
C THR A 23 10.37 -2.70 -9.21
N PRO A 24 11.65 -2.39 -8.90
CA PRO A 24 12.24 -2.68 -7.60
C PRO A 24 11.45 -2.07 -6.44
N ASP A 25 11.38 -2.79 -5.32
CA ASP A 25 10.59 -2.39 -4.15
C ASP A 25 11.02 -1.01 -3.59
N ASP A 26 12.31 -0.69 -3.62
CA ASP A 26 12.84 0.60 -3.16
C ASP A 26 12.33 1.78 -4.00
N ASP A 27 12.25 1.63 -5.32
CA ASP A 27 11.73 2.66 -6.22
C ASP A 27 10.23 2.86 -6.02
N VAL A 28 9.50 1.77 -5.76
CA VAL A 28 8.08 1.82 -5.41
C VAL A 28 7.88 2.58 -4.09
N ILE A 29 8.69 2.29 -3.07
CA ILE A 29 8.64 2.98 -1.78
C ILE A 29 8.98 4.46 -1.95
N ALA A 30 9.99 4.81 -2.76
CA ALA A 30 10.33 6.19 -3.05
C ALA A 30 9.16 6.96 -3.70
N LEU A 31 8.41 6.32 -4.61
CA LEU A 31 7.18 6.89 -5.16
C LEU A 31 6.12 7.11 -4.07
N MET A 32 5.89 6.13 -3.19
CA MET A 32 4.91 6.24 -2.10
C MET A 32 5.23 7.41 -1.16
N VAL A 33 6.51 7.60 -0.83
CA VAL A 33 6.96 8.72 0.01
C VAL A 33 6.76 10.05 -0.72
N LYS A 34 7.08 10.11 -2.01
CA LYS A 34 6.91 11.31 -2.84
C LYS A 34 5.45 11.67 -3.07
N PHE A 35 4.58 10.67 -3.25
CA PHE A 35 3.16 10.81 -3.51
C PHE A 35 2.33 9.90 -2.59
N PRO A 36 2.10 10.29 -1.32
CA PRO A 36 1.40 9.44 -0.34
C PRO A 36 -0.02 9.01 -0.75
N ASN A 37 -0.67 9.77 -1.62
CA ASN A 37 -2.00 9.46 -2.15
C ASN A 37 -2.03 8.19 -3.02
N THR A 38 -0.86 7.77 -3.52
CA THR A 38 -0.71 6.53 -4.29
C THR A 38 -0.91 5.28 -3.44
N LEU A 39 -0.91 5.37 -2.11
CA LEU A 39 -1.16 4.25 -1.22
C LEU A 39 -2.66 3.95 -1.08
N GLN A 40 -3.01 2.68 -1.09
CA GLN A 40 -4.33 2.24 -0.67
C GLN A 40 -4.53 2.51 0.83
N ARG A 41 -5.73 2.95 1.19
CA ARG A 41 -6.14 3.24 2.58
C ARG A 41 -7.54 2.68 2.82
N PRO A 42 -7.92 2.23 4.03
CA PRO A 42 -7.17 2.38 5.29
C PRO A 42 -6.09 1.31 5.46
N ILE A 43 -4.97 1.72 6.04
CA ILE A 43 -3.95 0.82 6.59
C ILE A 43 -4.11 0.91 8.10
N VAL A 44 -4.24 -0.23 8.76
CA VAL A 44 -4.39 -0.32 10.23
C VAL A 44 -3.18 -1.05 10.78
N GLU A 45 -2.66 -0.58 11.91
CA GLU A 45 -1.47 -1.10 12.57
C GLU A 45 -1.78 -1.36 14.06
N VAL A 46 -1.32 -2.51 14.58
CA VAL A 46 -1.37 -2.86 16.00
C VAL A 46 -0.05 -3.53 16.37
N GLY A 47 0.81 -2.82 17.10
CA GLY A 47 2.16 -3.28 17.44
C GLY A 47 2.98 -3.56 16.18
N GLU A 48 3.54 -4.77 16.07
CA GLU A 48 4.38 -5.17 14.93
C GLU A 48 3.59 -5.68 13.71
N ARG A 49 2.25 -5.55 13.70
CA ARG A 49 1.38 -6.08 12.64
C ARG A 49 0.60 -4.96 11.99
N ALA A 50 0.52 -4.97 10.66
CA ALA A 50 -0.31 -4.05 9.89
C ALA A 50 -1.10 -4.79 8.80
N VAL A 51 -2.27 -4.25 8.45
CA VAL A 51 -3.13 -4.77 7.39
C VAL A 51 -3.68 -3.64 6.53
N LEU A 52 -3.73 -3.89 5.22
CA LEU A 52 -4.49 -3.06 4.30
C LEU A 52 -5.98 -3.43 4.43
N ALA A 53 -6.73 -2.60 5.15
CA ALA A 53 -8.11 -2.83 5.52
C ALA A 53 -9.08 -2.42 4.41
N ARG A 54 -8.92 -3.08 3.25
CA ARG A 54 -9.85 -3.05 2.10
C ARG A 54 -10.41 -4.46 1.92
N PRO A 55 -11.64 -4.76 2.38
CA PRO A 55 -12.56 -3.87 3.11
C PRO A 55 -12.19 -3.70 4.60
N ILE A 56 -12.87 -2.79 5.32
CA ILE A 56 -12.47 -2.34 6.67
C ILE A 56 -12.48 -3.48 7.71
N GLU A 57 -13.30 -4.50 7.51
CA GLU A 57 -13.44 -5.67 8.40
C GLU A 57 -12.14 -6.47 8.51
N ARG A 58 -11.23 -6.36 7.53
CA ARG A 58 -9.89 -6.96 7.60
C ARG A 58 -9.06 -6.42 8.77
N ALA A 59 -9.37 -5.23 9.29
CA ALA A 59 -8.74 -4.71 10.51
C ALA A 59 -8.93 -5.65 11.72
N LEU A 60 -10.02 -6.42 11.75
CA LEU A 60 -10.29 -7.38 12.82
C LEU A 60 -9.29 -8.54 12.84
N GLU A 61 -8.57 -8.81 11.73
CA GLU A 61 -7.48 -9.78 11.68
C GLU A 61 -6.34 -9.43 12.66
N LEU A 62 -6.16 -8.14 12.97
CA LEU A 62 -5.14 -7.65 13.91
C LEU A 62 -5.53 -7.80 15.38
N LEU A 63 -6.82 -8.02 15.67
CA LEU A 63 -7.34 -8.14 17.04
C LEU A 63 -7.40 -9.59 17.53
N LYS A 64 -7.21 -10.56 16.63
CA LYS A 64 -7.20 -11.99 16.98
C LYS A 64 -5.83 -12.35 17.55
N LYS A 65 -5.82 -12.76 18.82
CA LYS A 65 -4.65 -13.33 19.52
C LYS A 65 -4.20 -14.62 18.86
#